data_AF-A0A921ZNE1-F1
#
_entry.id   AF-A0A921ZNE1-F1
#
_cell.length_a   1.000
_cell.length_b   1.000
_cell.length_c   1.000
_cell.angle_alpha   90.00
_cell.angle_beta   90.00
_cell.angle_gamma   90.00
#
_symmetry.space_group_name_H-M   'P 1'
#
loop_
_entity.id
_entity.type
_entity.pdbx_description
1 polymer ?
#
loop_
_entity_poly.entity_id
_entity_poly.type
_entity_poly.pdbx_seq_one_letter_code
_entity_poly.pdbx_strand_id
1 'polypeptide(L)'
;PCFQKLVVGGPNQRNWRGILIALLVIVAVLALIVTSVVLLTPPDEGPRVKGRRLRIQDLLNDELQPIRWNGTWISGDEFVYRDSWGGISLMFAANQTSKTLMPNTTFRVLEPLSFSVSADRRFLLLAQNVRKLHRHSYLARYTVY
;
A
#
# COMPACT_ATOMS: atom_id res chain seq x y z
N PRO A 1 66.40 23.95 -52.98
CA PRO A 1 66.52 22.73 -53.81
C PRO A 1 67.23 21.59 -53.03
N CYS A 2 66.75 20.36 -52.89
CA CYS A 2 65.55 19.66 -53.29
C CYS A 2 65.58 18.35 -52.46
N PHE A 3 64.72 18.21 -51.44
CA PHE A 3 64.42 16.90 -50.84
C PHE A 3 62.92 16.66 -50.99
N GLN A 4 62.52 16.50 -52.24
CA GLN A 4 61.17 16.12 -52.63
C GLN A 4 61.20 14.65 -53.07
N LYS A 5 60.70 13.77 -52.20
CA LYS A 5 59.75 12.71 -52.57
C LYS A 5 59.35 11.91 -51.35
N LEU A 6 58.23 12.34 -50.76
CA LEU A 6 57.23 11.43 -50.22
C LEU A 6 56.94 10.39 -51.29
N VAL A 7 57.52 9.21 -51.16
CA VAL A 7 57.18 8.07 -52.03
C VAL A 7 55.82 7.57 -51.56
N VAL A 8 54.84 8.14 -52.23
CA VAL A 8 53.49 7.64 -52.48
C VAL A 8 53.49 6.12 -52.47
N GLY A 9 52.61 5.57 -51.64
CA GLY A 9 52.41 4.14 -51.52
C GLY A 9 52.28 3.48 -52.89
N GLY A 10 52.98 2.36 -53.06
CA GLY A 10 52.76 1.49 -54.20
C GLY A 10 51.29 1.11 -54.31
N PRO A 11 50.79 0.73 -55.50
CA PRO A 11 49.45 0.21 -55.68
C PRO A 11 49.40 -1.15 -55.01
N ASN A 12 49.25 -1.10 -53.69
CA ASN A 12 48.98 -2.22 -52.85
C ASN A 12 47.66 -2.76 -53.41
N GLN A 13 47.69 -3.90 -54.11
CA GLN A 13 46.51 -4.77 -54.23
C GLN A 13 46.18 -5.25 -52.81
N ARG A 14 45.84 -4.30 -51.93
CA ARG A 14 45.13 -4.56 -50.70
C ARG A 14 43.89 -5.27 -51.17
N ASN A 15 43.63 -6.43 -50.60
CA ASN A 15 42.41 -7.16 -50.88
C ASN A 15 41.25 -6.37 -50.25
N TRP A 16 40.92 -5.21 -50.82
CA TRP A 16 39.92 -4.25 -50.31
C TRP A 16 38.59 -4.94 -50.10
N ARG A 17 38.26 -5.88 -51.00
CA ARG A 17 37.08 -6.73 -50.90
C ARG A 17 37.12 -7.62 -49.65
N GLY A 18 38.26 -8.25 -49.36
CA GLY A 18 38.44 -9.08 -48.17
C GLY A 18 38.50 -8.28 -46.86
N ILE A 19 39.15 -7.12 -46.87
CA ILE A 19 39.23 -6.21 -45.72
C ILE A 19 37.83 -5.67 -45.39
N LEU A 20 37.03 -5.31 -46.40
CA LEU A 20 35.67 -4.83 -46.20
C LEU A 20 34.76 -5.91 -45.63
N ILE A 21 34.89 -7.15 -46.13
CA ILE A 21 34.15 -8.30 -45.57
C ILE A 21 34.56 -8.55 -44.12
N ALA A 22 35.86 -8.58 -43.82
CA ALA A 22 36.34 -8.78 -42.46
C ALA A 22 35.86 -7.67 -41.50
N LEU A 23 35.89 -6.41 -41.93
CA LEU A 23 35.40 -5.29 -41.15
C LEU A 23 33.89 -5.39 -40.88
N LEU A 24 33.11 -5.77 -41.89
CA LEU A 24 31.67 -5.96 -41.76
C LEU A 24 31.34 -7.07 -40.76
N VAL A 25 32.05 -8.19 -40.81
CA VAL A 25 31.87 -9.31 -39.87
C VAL A 25 32.18 -8.86 -38.44
N ILE A 26 33.27 -8.12 -38.23
CA ILE A 26 33.63 -7.59 -36.90
C ILE A 26 32.53 -6.67 -36.36
N VAL A 27 32.03 -5.75 -37.19
CA VAL A 27 30.92 -4.84 -36.81
C VAL A 27 29.66 -5.61 -36.45
N ALA A 28 29.32 -6.64 -37.23
CA ALA A 28 28.15 -7.49 -36.95
C ALA A 28 28.28 -8.23 -35.61
N VAL A 29 29.47 -8.78 -35.31
CA VAL A 29 29.74 -9.44 -34.02
C VAL A 29 29.64 -8.45 -32.86
N LEU A 30 30.23 -7.26 -32.99
CA LEU A 30 30.13 -6.21 -31.97
C LEU A 30 28.68 -5.76 -31.74
N ALA A 31 27.90 -5.58 -32.81
CA ALA A 31 26.49 -5.25 -32.70
C ALA A 31 25.68 -6.34 -31.99
N LEU A 32 25.98 -7.62 -32.27
CA LEU A 32 25.33 -8.75 -31.61
C LEU A 32 25.67 -8.83 -30.12
N ILE A 33 26.92 -8.54 -29.74
CA ILE A 33 27.31 -8.47 -28.32
C ILE A 33 26.57 -7.34 -27.62
N VAL A 34 26.53 -6.13 -28.18
CA VAL A 34 25.85 -4.97 -27.58
C VAL A 34 24.35 -5.23 -27.44
N THR A 35 23.71 -5.73 -28.50
CA THR A 35 22.29 -6.08 -28.45
C THR A 35 22.01 -7.19 -27.44
N SER A 36 22.87 -8.21 -27.33
CA SER A 36 22.75 -9.23 -26.30
C SER A 36 22.88 -8.67 -24.88
N VAL A 37 23.83 -7.77 -24.62
CA VAL A 37 24.01 -7.14 -23.30
C VAL A 37 22.81 -6.27 -22.93
N VAL A 38 22.29 -5.48 -23.87
CA VAL A 38 21.12 -4.61 -23.64
C VAL A 38 19.83 -5.44 -23.48
N LEU A 39 19.73 -6.57 -24.18
CA LEU A 39 18.59 -7.47 -24.06
C LEU A 39 18.63 -8.29 -22.75
N LEU A 40 19.81 -8.75 -22.34
CA LEU A 40 20.02 -9.52 -21.10
C LEU A 40 20.07 -8.64 -19.86
N THR A 41 20.43 -7.37 -20.02
CA THR A 41 20.38 -6.35 -18.98
C THR A 41 19.32 -5.34 -19.39
N PRO A 42 18.02 -5.70 -19.29
CA PRO A 42 16.99 -4.68 -19.41
C PRO A 42 17.37 -3.57 -18.43
N PRO A 43 17.39 -2.31 -18.86
CA PRO A 43 17.73 -1.20 -17.98
C PRO A 43 16.84 -1.32 -16.75
N ASP A 44 17.44 -1.22 -15.57
CA ASP A 44 16.69 -1.25 -14.31
C ASP A 44 15.58 -0.22 -14.40
N GLU A 45 14.37 -0.67 -14.74
CA GLU A 45 13.17 0.13 -14.64
C GLU A 45 13.17 0.58 -13.19
N GLY A 46 13.21 1.91 -13.01
CA GLY A 46 13.34 2.56 -11.72
C GLY A 46 12.43 1.91 -10.66
N PRO A 47 12.73 2.12 -9.37
CA PRO A 47 12.29 1.28 -8.26
C PRO A 47 10.89 0.72 -8.46
N ARG A 48 10.80 -0.62 -8.50
CA ARG A 48 9.69 -1.53 -8.86
C ARG A 48 8.34 -1.31 -8.16
N VAL A 49 7.96 -0.07 -7.89
CA VAL A 49 6.75 0.33 -7.19
C VAL A 49 5.87 1.03 -8.21
N LYS A 50 4.90 0.29 -8.75
CA LYS A 50 3.77 0.90 -9.45
C LYS A 50 2.98 1.73 -8.43
N GLY A 51 3.21 3.04 -8.39
CA GLY A 51 2.47 3.96 -7.54
C GLY A 51 3.33 5.00 -6.82
N ARG A 52 2.65 5.88 -6.07
CA ARG A 52 3.30 6.91 -5.25
C ARG A 52 4.10 6.24 -4.13
N ARG A 53 5.31 6.74 -3.83
CA ARG A 53 6.06 6.33 -2.64
C ARG A 53 5.29 6.72 -1.37
N LEU A 54 5.23 5.81 -0.40
CA LEU A 54 4.68 6.08 0.93
C LEU A 54 5.45 7.24 1.57
N ARG A 55 4.73 8.27 2.02
CA ARG A 55 5.32 9.38 2.78
C ARG A 55 5.02 9.19 4.25
N ILE A 56 5.89 9.71 5.12
CA ILE A 56 5.66 9.74 6.57
C ILE A 56 4.33 10.45 6.88
N GLN A 57 4.00 11.50 6.12
CA GLN A 57 2.72 12.21 6.23
C GLN A 57 1.51 11.29 6.03
N ASP A 58 1.62 10.26 5.19
CA ASP A 58 0.53 9.30 4.94
C ASP A 58 0.35 8.33 6.12
N LEU A 59 1.35 8.20 7.00
CA LEU A 59 1.26 7.44 8.24
C LEU A 59 0.75 8.29 9.41
N LEU A 60 1.00 9.61 9.37
CA LEU A 60 0.49 10.55 10.37
C LEU A 60 -0.96 10.92 10.09
N ASN A 61 -1.31 11.07 8.81
CA ASN A 61 -2.68 11.28 8.38
C ASN A 61 -3.38 9.93 8.40
N ASP A 62 -4.53 9.87 9.04
CA ASP A 62 -5.32 8.64 9.22
C ASP A 62 -5.85 8.03 7.89
N GLU A 63 -5.43 8.58 6.74
CA GLU A 63 -5.86 8.23 5.39
C GLU A 63 -5.50 6.78 5.00
N LEU A 64 -4.48 6.20 5.63
CA LEU A 64 -4.09 4.80 5.41
C LEU A 64 -4.63 3.84 6.47
N GLN A 65 -5.44 4.30 7.44
CA GLN A 65 -6.01 3.36 8.40
C GLN A 65 -7.09 2.50 7.73
N PRO A 66 -6.93 1.16 7.75
CA PRO A 66 -7.96 0.28 7.21
C PRO A 66 -9.24 0.46 8.02
N ILE A 67 -10.38 0.39 7.33
CA ILE A 67 -11.70 0.38 7.98
C ILE A 67 -11.72 -0.83 8.90
N ARG A 68 -11.58 -0.58 10.21
CA ARG A 68 -11.69 -1.63 11.21
C ARG A 68 -13.16 -1.98 11.37
N TRP A 69 -13.45 -3.28 11.42
CA TRP A 69 -14.77 -3.74 11.80
C TRP A 69 -15.08 -3.21 13.20
N ASN A 70 -16.15 -2.43 13.32
CA ASN A 70 -16.55 -1.74 14.54
C ASN A 70 -17.51 -2.58 15.40
N GLY A 71 -17.71 -3.86 15.04
CA GLY A 71 -18.61 -4.77 15.72
C GLY A 71 -17.92 -5.63 16.76
N THR A 72 -18.72 -6.13 17.70
CA THR A 72 -18.30 -7.08 18.74
C THR A 72 -19.35 -8.17 18.84
N TRP A 73 -18.92 -9.42 18.78
CA TRP A 73 -19.78 -10.56 19.03
C TRP A 73 -20.19 -10.61 20.50
N ILE A 74 -21.49 -10.77 20.75
CA ILE A 74 -22.04 -10.93 22.10
C ILE A 74 -22.53 -12.35 22.36
N SER A 75 -22.90 -13.08 21.30
CA SER A 75 -23.32 -14.48 21.33
C SER A 75 -22.91 -15.16 20.00
N GLY A 76 -23.11 -16.47 19.89
CA GLY A 76 -22.82 -17.20 18.64
C GLY A 76 -23.60 -16.69 17.43
N ASP A 77 -24.83 -16.22 17.65
CA ASP A 77 -25.74 -15.75 16.59
C ASP A 77 -26.00 -14.25 16.62
N GLU A 78 -25.32 -13.50 17.49
CA GLU A 78 -25.61 -12.08 17.70
C GLU A 78 -24.35 -11.25 17.86
N PHE A 79 -24.33 -10.11 17.16
CA PHE A 79 -23.24 -9.14 17.26
C PHE A 79 -23.78 -7.73 17.32
N VAL A 80 -23.10 -6.89 18.07
CA VAL A 80 -23.40 -5.46 18.16
C VAL A 80 -22.44 -4.72 17.24
N TYR A 81 -22.93 -3.70 16.54
CA TYR A 81 -22.13 -2.91 15.61
C TYR A 81 -22.53 -1.44 15.66
N ARG A 82 -21.65 -0.58 15.14
CA ARG A 82 -21.97 0.83 14.97
C ARG A 82 -22.58 1.03 13.59
N ASP A 83 -23.79 1.57 13.60
CA ASP A 83 -24.54 1.80 12.37
C ASP A 83 -23.92 2.92 11.53
N SER A 84 -24.25 2.95 10.24
CA SER A 84 -23.87 4.00 9.28
C SER A 84 -24.27 5.40 9.74
N TRP A 85 -25.40 5.52 10.44
CA TRP A 85 -25.86 6.79 11.04
C TRP A 85 -25.13 7.17 12.34
N GLY A 86 -24.24 6.31 12.84
CA GLY A 86 -23.45 6.53 14.05
C GLY A 86 -24.16 6.16 15.36
N GLY A 87 -25.20 5.33 15.30
CA GLY A 87 -25.85 4.72 16.48
C GLY A 87 -25.22 3.36 16.85
N ILE A 88 -25.79 2.71 17.86
CA ILE A 88 -25.44 1.32 18.23
C ILE A 88 -26.64 0.42 17.95
N SER A 89 -26.41 -0.60 17.13
CA SER A 89 -27.43 -1.55 16.69
C SER A 89 -26.97 -2.98 16.95
N LEU A 90 -27.92 -3.85 17.28
CA LEU A 90 -27.74 -5.28 17.46
C LEU A 90 -28.18 -6.00 16.18
N MET A 91 -27.35 -6.88 15.63
CA MET A 91 -27.72 -7.80 14.56
C MET A 91 -27.91 -9.22 15.09
N PHE A 92 -28.95 -9.87 14.61
CA PHE A 92 -29.14 -11.32 14.70
C PHE A 92 -28.64 -11.95 13.39
N ALA A 93 -27.55 -12.70 13.44
CA ALA A 93 -26.95 -13.37 12.29
C ALA A 93 -27.87 -14.46 11.71
N ALA A 94 -28.64 -15.16 12.57
CA ALA A 94 -29.54 -16.23 12.15
C ALA A 94 -30.72 -15.73 11.29
N ASN A 95 -31.36 -14.63 11.70
CA ASN A 95 -32.56 -14.09 11.04
C ASN A 95 -32.29 -12.87 10.16
N GLN A 96 -31.04 -12.38 10.14
CA GLN A 96 -30.63 -11.12 9.48
C GLN A 96 -31.43 -9.90 9.93
N THR A 97 -31.98 -9.94 11.14
CA THR A 97 -32.74 -8.83 11.72
C THR A 97 -31.83 -7.90 12.51
N SER A 98 -32.13 -6.61 12.45
CA SER A 98 -31.43 -5.58 13.22
C SER A 98 -32.37 -4.98 14.27
N LYS A 99 -31.83 -4.65 15.44
CA LYS A 99 -32.53 -3.94 16.50
C LYS A 99 -31.67 -2.77 16.97
N THR A 100 -32.20 -1.55 16.90
CA THR A 100 -31.52 -0.37 17.42
C THR A 100 -31.52 -0.40 18.94
N LEU A 101 -30.34 -0.38 19.55
CA LEU A 101 -30.18 -0.28 21.01
C LEU A 101 -30.05 1.18 21.45
N MET A 102 -29.29 1.97 20.69
CA MET A 102 -29.03 3.37 20.99
C MET A 102 -29.07 4.22 19.71
N PRO A 103 -29.91 5.26 19.66
CA PRO A 103 -29.94 6.17 18.52
C PRO A 103 -28.66 7.02 18.45
N ASN A 104 -28.37 7.54 17.26
CA ASN A 104 -27.20 8.37 16.99
C ASN A 104 -27.17 9.67 17.81
N THR A 105 -28.34 10.23 18.15
CA THR A 105 -28.47 11.44 18.96
C THR A 105 -27.86 11.25 20.34
N THR A 106 -28.26 10.21 21.07
CA THR A 106 -27.75 9.92 22.41
C THR A 106 -26.27 9.50 22.35
N PHE A 107 -25.85 8.75 21.32
CA PHE A 107 -24.45 8.40 21.13
C PHE A 107 -23.56 9.66 20.98
N ARG A 108 -24.00 10.64 20.17
CA ARG A 108 -23.28 11.91 19.97
C ARG A 108 -23.26 12.79 21.21
N VAL A 109 -24.29 12.75 22.04
CA VAL A 109 -24.32 13.52 23.29
C VAL A 109 -23.37 12.91 24.33
N LEU A 110 -23.31 11.58 24.39
CA LEU A 110 -22.50 10.89 25.38
C LEU A 110 -21.05 10.66 24.95
N GLU A 111 -20.75 10.69 23.65
CA GLU A 111 -19.42 10.47 23.05
C GLU A 111 -18.62 9.35 23.75
N PRO A 112 -19.18 8.12 23.86
CA PRO A 112 -18.51 7.05 24.56
C PRO A 112 -17.29 6.56 23.77
N LEU A 113 -16.17 6.30 24.47
CA LEU A 113 -14.98 5.70 23.84
C LEU A 113 -15.17 4.21 23.60
N SER A 114 -15.81 3.52 24.55
CA SER A 114 -16.15 2.11 24.43
C SER A 114 -17.53 1.84 25.01
N PHE A 115 -18.15 0.76 24.56
CA PHE A 115 -19.45 0.32 25.02
C PHE A 115 -19.42 -1.18 25.28
N SER A 116 -20.28 -1.63 26.19
CA SER A 116 -20.55 -3.03 26.46
C SER A 116 -22.04 -3.22 26.64
N VAL A 117 -22.56 -4.36 26.23
CA VAL A 117 -23.99 -4.69 26.35
C VAL A 117 -24.16 -5.72 27.45
N SER A 118 -25.16 -5.52 28.30
CA SER A 118 -25.51 -6.47 29.36
C SER A 118 -25.92 -7.82 28.78
N ALA A 119 -25.71 -8.89 29.54
CA ALA A 119 -26.04 -10.26 29.12
C ALA A 119 -27.54 -10.45 28.82
N ASP A 120 -28.40 -9.68 29.48
CA ASP A 120 -29.85 -9.66 29.26
C ASP A 120 -30.29 -8.77 28.08
N ARG A 121 -29.35 -8.05 27.44
CA ARG A 121 -29.56 -7.17 26.27
C ARG A 121 -30.48 -5.98 26.52
N ARG A 122 -30.69 -5.63 27.79
CA ARG A 122 -31.56 -4.51 28.20
C ARG A 122 -30.78 -3.25 28.47
N PHE A 123 -29.56 -3.42 28.99
CA PHE A 123 -28.71 -2.32 29.42
C PHE A 123 -27.46 -2.22 28.58
N LEU A 124 -27.01 -0.99 28.39
CA LEU A 124 -25.80 -0.66 27.66
C LEU A 124 -24.89 0.19 28.57
N LEU A 125 -23.68 -0.32 28.80
CA LEU A 125 -22.66 0.31 29.62
C LEU A 125 -21.71 1.11 28.74
N LEU A 126 -21.67 2.41 28.96
CA LEU A 126 -20.92 3.38 28.19
C LEU A 126 -19.73 3.89 28.99
N ALA A 127 -18.52 3.78 28.45
CA ALA A 127 -17.32 4.33 29.05
C ALA A 127 -16.98 5.69 28.41
N GLN A 128 -17.00 6.74 29.23
CA GLN A 128 -16.71 8.12 28.84
C GLN A 128 -15.44 8.62 29.51
N ASN A 129 -14.86 9.70 28.97
CA ASN A 129 -13.73 10.42 29.58
C ASN A 129 -12.59 9.48 30.01
N VAL A 130 -12.19 8.59 29.11
CA VAL A 130 -11.16 7.60 29.41
C VAL A 130 -9.81 8.28 29.60
N ARG A 131 -9.27 8.19 30.81
CA ARG A 131 -7.94 8.67 31.18
C ARG A 131 -7.00 7.49 31.30
N LYS A 132 -6.05 7.38 30.36
CA LYS A 132 -5.04 6.32 30.36
C LYS A 132 -4.06 6.53 31.50
N LEU A 133 -3.90 5.54 32.36
CA LEU A 133 -2.90 5.52 33.44
C LEU A 133 -1.66 4.73 33.01
N HIS A 134 -1.87 3.56 32.40
CA HIS A 134 -0.81 2.67 31.96
C HIS A 134 -1.16 1.97 30.64
N ARG A 135 -0.30 1.07 30.15
CA ARG A 135 -0.51 0.34 28.88
C ARG A 135 -1.90 -0.31 28.79
N HIS A 136 -2.37 -0.93 29.88
CA HIS A 136 -3.66 -1.63 29.95
C HIS A 136 -4.60 -1.09 31.03
N SER A 137 -4.19 -0.04 31.77
CA SER A 137 -4.97 0.51 32.88
C SER A 137 -5.48 1.90 32.53
N TYR A 138 -6.76 2.13 32.78
CA TYR A 138 -7.41 3.40 32.51
C TYR A 138 -8.53 3.65 33.52
N LEU A 139 -8.83 4.93 33.76
CA LEU A 139 -10.02 5.37 34.47
C LEU A 139 -11.04 5.84 33.46
N ALA A 140 -12.31 5.51 33.66
CA ALA A 140 -13.40 5.95 32.82
C ALA A 140 -14.62 6.29 33.67
N ARG A 141 -15.46 7.20 33.19
CA ARG A 141 -16.78 7.44 33.76
C ARG A 141 -17.77 6.50 33.07
N TYR A 142 -18.44 5.66 33.84
CA TYR A 142 -19.41 4.70 33.30
C TYR A 142 -20.83 5.22 33.44
N THR A 143 -21.62 5.09 32.38
CA THR A 143 -23.06 5.41 32.37
C THR A 143 -23.82 4.19 31.86
N VAL A 144 -24.88 3.81 32.56
CA VAL A 144 -25.77 2.73 32.16
C VAL A 144 -26.99 3.36 31.48
N TYR A 145 -27.30 2.88 30.29
CA TYR A 145 -28.46 3.25 29.49
C TYR A 145 -29.41 2.06 29.38
#